data_AF-A0A351T5L1-F1
#
_entry.id   AF-A0A351T5L1-F1
#
_cell.length_a   1.000
_cell.length_b   1.000
_cell.length_c   1.000
_cell.angle_alpha   90.00
_cell.angle_beta   90.00
_cell.angle_gamma   90.00
#
_symmetry.space_group_name_H-M   'P 1'
#
loop_
_entity.id
_entity.type
_entity.pdbx_description
1 polymer ?
#
loop_
_entity_poly.entity_id
_entity_poly.type
_entity_poly.pdbx_seq_one_letter_code
_entity_poly.pdbx_strand_id
1 'polypeptide(L)' 'LQAADELLDDAIIENATWDTLSKHLSTEQLMDVVFTVGQYNMLAMGLNTLGVQREEGVPGFPD' A
#
# COMPACT_ATOMS: atom_id res chain seq x y z
N LEU A 1 -1.15 6.55 5.94
CA LEU A 1 -2.55 6.74 5.46
C LEU A 1 -3.29 5.59 6.12
N GLN A 2 -4.26 5.83 7.00
CA GLN A 2 -4.76 4.82 7.94
C GLN A 2 -4.98 3.41 7.31
N ALA A 3 -5.70 3.30 6.19
CA ALA A 3 -5.93 2.01 5.55
C ALA A 3 -4.66 1.31 5.03
N ALA A 4 -3.67 2.07 4.54
CA ALA A 4 -2.40 1.50 4.12
C ALA A 4 -1.60 1.01 5.33
N ASP A 5 -1.66 1.75 6.44
CA ASP A 5 -0.96 1.39 7.68
C ASP A 5 -1.58 0.10 8.25
N GLU A 6 -2.91 0.03 8.37
CA GLU A 6 -3.63 -1.19 8.80
C GLU A 6 -3.38 -2.41 7.89
N LEU A 7 -3.33 -2.22 6.57
CA LEU A 7 -3.03 -3.30 5.62
C LEU A 7 -1.58 -3.78 5.69
N LEU A 8 -0.63 -2.89 5.99
CA LEU A 8 0.78 -3.27 6.13
C LEU A 8 1.05 -3.98 7.45
N ASP A 9 0.44 -3.51 8.53
CA ASP A 9 0.69 -4.00 9.88
C ASP A 9 -0.14 -5.26 10.20
N ASP A 10 -1.44 -5.25 9.87
CA ASP A 10 -2.42 -6.25 10.31
C ASP A 10 -3.08 -7.03 9.16
N ALA A 11 -2.80 -6.67 7.91
CA ALA A 11 -3.38 -7.27 6.71
C ALA A 11 -4.92 -7.24 6.65
N ILE A 12 -5.53 -6.27 7.32
CA ILE A 12 -6.99 -6.06 7.36
C ILE A 12 -7.29 -4.56 7.43
N ILE A 13 -8.36 -4.10 6.81
CA ILE A 13 -8.89 -2.75 7.04
C ILE A 13 -9.95 -2.84 8.14
N GLU A 14 -9.82 -2.05 9.20
CA GLU A 14 -10.82 -2.02 10.27
C GLU A 14 -12.14 -1.39 9.80
N ASN A 15 -13.25 -1.79 10.44
CA ASN A 15 -14.59 -1.29 10.09
C ASN A 15 -14.67 0.24 10.08
N ALA A 16 -14.05 0.91 11.07
CA ALA A 16 -14.09 2.38 11.16
C ALA A 16 -13.42 3.06 9.94
N THR A 17 -12.32 2.48 9.48
CA THR A 17 -11.57 2.95 8.29
C THR A 17 -12.36 2.65 7.02
N TRP A 18 -12.92 1.45 6.89
CA TRP A 18 -13.80 1.06 5.77
C TRP A 18 -15.03 1.98 5.64
N ASP A 19 -15.74 2.22 6.75
CA ASP A 19 -16.91 3.10 6.81
C ASP A 19 -16.58 4.55 6.47
N THR A 20 -15.35 4.99 6.74
CA THR A 20 -14.91 6.34 6.37
C THR A 20 -14.59 6.43 4.89
N LEU A 21 -13.87 5.45 4.33
CA LEU A 21 -13.49 5.46 2.92
C LEU A 21 -14.68 5.22 1.99
N SER A 22 -15.63 4.36 2.38
CA SER A 22 -16.85 4.07 1.59
C SER A 22 -17.77 5.28 1.37
N LYS A 23 -17.58 6.37 2.12
CA LYS A 23 -18.27 7.66 1.87
C LYS A 23 -17.81 8.32 0.56
N HIS A 24 -16.63 7.95 0.05
CA HIS A 24 -15.99 8.58 -1.09
C HIS A 24 -15.64 7.59 -2.21
N LEU A 25 -15.52 6.30 -1.88
CA LEU A 25 -15.10 5.24 -2.78
C LEU A 25 -16.20 4.18 -2.94
N SER A 26 -16.36 3.66 -4.16
CA SER A 26 -17.19 2.48 -4.39
C SER A 26 -16.54 1.24 -3.77
N THR A 27 -17.30 0.14 -3.70
CA THR A 27 -16.76 -1.14 -3.20
C THR A 27 -15.60 -1.63 -4.07
N GLU A 28 -15.69 -1.50 -5.38
CA GLU A 28 -14.62 -1.84 -6.33
C GLU A 28 -13.37 -1.00 -6.07
N GLN A 29 -13.54 0.31 -5.83
CA GLN A 29 -12.41 1.19 -5.50
C GLN A 29 -11.79 0.87 -4.14
N LEU A 30 -12.57 0.40 -3.16
CA LEU A 30 -12.03 -0.10 -1.89
C LEU A 30 -11.25 -1.39 -2.09
N MET A 31 -11.69 -2.28 -2.97
CA MET A 31 -10.91 -3.45 -3.37
C MET A 31 -9.61 -3.03 -4.05
N ASP A 32 -9.63 -2.01 -4.91
CA ASP A 32 -8.41 -1.47 -5.54
C ASP A 32 -7.41 -0.94 -4.49
N VAL A 33 -7.87 -0.34 -3.39
CA VAL A 33 -6.99 0.06 -2.27
C VAL A 33 -6.27 -1.14 -1.69
N VAL A 34 -7.00 -2.22 -1.38
CA VAL A 34 -6.43 -3.46 -0.80
C VAL A 34 -5.38 -4.05 -1.74
N PHE A 35 -5.71 -4.20 -3.02
CA PHE A 35 -4.79 -4.78 -4.00
C PHE A 35 -3.58 -3.88 -4.26
N THR A 36 -3.77 -2.57 -4.34
CA THR A 36 -2.66 -1.63 -4.54
C THR A 36 -1.65 -1.74 -3.41
N VAL A 37 -2.09 -1.65 -2.16
CA VAL A 37 -1.19 -1.73 -1.00
C VAL A 37 -0.51 -3.10 -0.94
N GLY A 38 -1.27 -4.19 -1.08
CA GLY A 38 -0.72 -5.55 -1.02
C GLY A 38 0.30 -5.84 -2.12
N GLN A 39 0.03 -5.41 -3.36
CA GLN A 39 0.94 -5.59 -4.50
C GLN A 39 2.25 -4.82 -4.28
N TYR A 40 2.19 -3.57 -3.83
CA TYR A 40 3.40 -2.79 -3.56
C TYR A 40 4.17 -3.33 -2.35
N ASN A 41 3.50 -3.85 -1.32
CA ASN A 41 4.17 -4.51 -0.20
C ASN A 41 4.93 -5.76 -0.67
N MET A 42 4.27 -6.64 -1.43
CA MET A 42 4.90 -7.84 -2.02
C MET A 42 6.08 -7.47 -2.92
N LEU A 43 5.92 -6.44 -3.77
CA LEU A 43 6.99 -5.95 -4.63
C LEU A 43 8.17 -5.43 -3.82
N ALA A 44 7.92 -4.60 -2.79
CA ALA A 44 8.95 -4.08 -1.91
C ALA A 44 9.72 -5.20 -1.20
N MET A 45 9.00 -6.22 -0.69
CA MET A 45 9.64 -7.42 -0.13
C MET A 45 10.58 -8.09 -1.12
N GLY A 46 10.14 -8.28 -2.37
CA GLY A 46 10.95 -8.85 -3.44
C GLY A 46 12.20 -8.02 -3.74
N LEU A 47 12.03 -6.72 -3.96
CA LEU A 47 13.14 -5.80 -4.26
C LEU A 47 14.17 -5.76 -3.13
N ASN A 48 13.71 -5.67 -1.88
CA ASN A 48 14.58 -5.64 -0.70
C ASN A 48 15.32 -6.96 -0.51
N THR A 49 14.63 -8.10 -0.64
CA THR A 49 15.23 -9.43 -0.47
C THR A 49 16.27 -9.74 -1.54
N LEU A 50 16.02 -9.30 -2.77
CA LEU A 50 16.91 -9.50 -3.91
C LEU A 50 17.99 -8.43 -4.04
N GLY A 51 17.99 -7.42 -3.15
CA GLY A 51 18.95 -6.32 -3.17
C GLY A 51 18.90 -5.50 -4.46
N VAL A 52 17.71 -5.33 -5.06
CA VAL A 52 17.55 -4.57 -6.30
C VAL A 52 17.91 -3.10 -6.05
N GLN A 53 18.85 -2.60 -6.86
CA GLN A 53 19.31 -1.23 -6.77
C GLN A 53 18.42 -0.30 -7.59
N ARG A 54 18.33 0.96 -7.16
CA ARG A 54 17.68 2.01 -7.94
C ARG A 54 18.39 2.19 -9.28
N GLU A 55 17.63 2.49 -10.32
CA GLU A 55 18.19 2.84 -11.63
C GLU A 55 19.07 4.10 -11.55
N GLU A 56 20.10 4.14 -12.39
CA GLU A 56 21.01 5.26 -12.49
C GLU A 56 20.26 6.55 -12.89
N GLY A 57 20.53 7.64 -12.18
CA GLY A 57 19.90 8.94 -12.46
C GLY A 57 18.51 9.14 -11.84
N VAL A 58 17.90 8.12 -11.21
CA VAL A 58 16.65 8.31 -10.45
C VAL A 58 16.98 8.90 -9.07
N PRO A 59 16.48 10.09 -8.73
CA PRO A 59 16.71 10.69 -7.41
C PRO A 59 16.08 9.84 -6.31
N GLY A 60 16.72 9.80 -5.14
CA GLY A 60 16.13 9.21 -3.93
C GLY A 60 14.98 10.07 -3.39
N PHE A 61 14.31 9.56 -2.37
CA PHE A 61 13.39 10.39 -1.60
C PHE A 61 14.18 11.51 -0.87
N PRO A 62 13.60 12.71 -0.70
CA PRO A 62 14.17 13.75 0.14
C PRO A 62 14.34 13.27 1.58
N ASP A 63 15.37 13.78 2.27
CA ASP A 63 15.52 13.63 3.71
C ASP A 63 14.43 14.40 4.48
#